data_AF-A0A672RZG2-F1
#
_entry.id   AF-A0A672RZG2-F1
#
_cell.length_a   1.000
_cell.length_b   1.000
_cell.length_c   1.000
_cell.angle_alpha   90.00
_cell.angle_beta   90.00
_cell.angle_gamma   90.00
#
_symmetry.space_group_name_H-M   'P 1'
#
loop_
_entity.id
_entity.type
_entity.pdbx_description
1 polymer ?
#
loop_
_entity_poly.entity_id
_entity_poly.type
_entity_poly.pdbx_seq_one_letter_code
_entity_poly.pdbx_strand_id
1 'polypeptide(L)'
;MMSAHSRHLISAIRYGFNGIRTHYLRSDTEFFRLLRASRMLVRELSTSVKTIQYDLKKSDITKSGNRKLFFDTHAMVQLLEESGFVTQQAEVIVNMMVNITNSNMDVMYGDMATKTQQEIMLQKVMSHIAAVKKDMIILEKSEFSALLAENEKIKVELSQLRIQLTDVINKRRADAILDLNVEKSCVKVLTADFDRKLIGTRNELIEMHSEQDRHMTQTNMKIDTEVAGLKTMLESHKLDTIKYLAGSVFTCLTVILGFYRIWM
;
A
#
# COMPACT_ATOMS: atom_id res chain seq x y z
N MET A 1 -39.04 11.52 1.91
CA MET A 1 -38.04 11.90 2.93
C MET A 1 -37.33 10.64 3.42
N MET A 2 -36.05 10.44 3.08
CA MET A 2 -35.29 9.30 3.62
C MET A 2 -34.98 9.51 5.12
N SER A 3 -35.26 8.50 5.93
CA SER A 3 -35.02 8.48 7.39
C SER A 3 -33.54 8.73 7.73
N ALA A 4 -33.28 9.46 8.82
CA ALA A 4 -31.94 9.88 9.25
C ALA A 4 -30.95 8.70 9.40
N HIS A 5 -31.47 7.52 9.77
CA HIS A 5 -30.69 6.30 9.91
C HIS A 5 -30.12 5.81 8.56
N SER A 6 -30.90 5.95 7.48
CA SER A 6 -30.49 5.55 6.14
C SER A 6 -29.39 6.44 5.57
N ARG A 7 -29.31 7.71 5.99
CA ARG A 7 -28.24 8.64 5.60
C ARG A 7 -26.91 8.33 6.29
N HIS A 8 -26.95 7.90 7.55
CA HIS A 8 -25.76 7.49 8.30
C HIS A 8 -25.13 6.22 7.74
N LEU A 9 -25.93 5.24 7.35
CA LEU A 9 -25.46 3.97 6.78
C LEU A 9 -24.77 4.18 5.42
N ILE A 10 -25.33 5.03 4.56
CA ILE A 10 -24.72 5.37 3.26
C ILE A 10 -23.40 6.16 3.45
N SER A 11 -23.34 7.03 4.46
CA SER A 11 -22.12 7.73 4.83
C SER A 11 -21.02 6.76 5.28
N ALA A 12 -21.34 5.85 6.20
CA ALA A 12 -20.39 4.87 6.74
C ALA A 12 -19.80 3.95 5.64
N ILE A 13 -20.64 3.48 4.72
CA ILE A 13 -20.20 2.65 3.57
C ILE A 13 -19.29 3.45 2.63
N ARG A 14 -19.61 4.73 2.38
CA ARG A 14 -18.81 5.61 1.51
C ARG A 14 -17.43 5.91 2.11
N TYR A 15 -17.34 6.11 3.42
CA TYR A 15 -16.06 6.30 4.11
C TYR A 15 -15.20 5.03 4.11
N GLY A 16 -15.79 3.86 4.35
CA GLY A 16 -15.09 2.58 4.27
C GLY A 16 -14.51 2.28 2.88
N PHE A 17 -15.29 2.55 1.83
CA PHE A 17 -14.85 2.32 0.44
C PHE A 17 -13.77 3.31 -0.01
N ASN A 18 -13.82 4.56 0.46
CA ASN A 18 -12.78 5.55 0.19
C ASN A 18 -11.44 5.19 0.86
N GLY A 19 -11.46 4.67 2.08
CA GLY A 19 -10.25 4.21 2.78
C GLY A 19 -9.51 3.11 2.01
N ILE A 20 -10.25 2.10 1.54
CA ILE A 20 -9.68 0.98 0.76
C ILE A 20 -9.08 1.48 -0.56
N ARG A 21 -9.77 2.40 -1.26
CA ARG A 21 -9.29 3.00 -2.51
C ARG A 21 -8.00 3.82 -2.33
N THR A 22 -7.86 4.56 -1.22
CA THR A 22 -6.64 5.33 -0.94
C THR A 22 -5.43 4.45 -0.63
N HIS A 23 -5.62 3.28 -0.04
CA HIS A 23 -4.53 2.33 0.25
C HIS A 23 -3.99 1.66 -1.03
N TYR A 24 -4.86 1.34 -2.00
CA TYR A 24 -4.43 0.80 -3.30
C TYR A 24 -3.65 1.81 -4.14
N LEU A 25 -4.13 3.06 -4.25
CA LEU A 25 -3.46 4.12 -5.02
C LEU A 25 -2.07 4.50 -4.47
N ARG A 26 -1.88 4.38 -3.14
CA ARG A 26 -0.58 4.63 -2.50
C ARG A 26 0.44 3.52 -2.82
N SER A 27 0.00 2.27 -2.94
CA SER A 27 0.86 1.14 -3.30
C SER A 27 1.41 1.25 -4.73
N ASP A 28 0.60 1.70 -5.68
CA ASP A 28 1.04 1.90 -7.07
C ASP A 28 2.10 3.00 -7.16
N THR A 29 1.97 4.07 -6.38
CA THR A 29 2.92 5.19 -6.39
C THR A 29 4.32 4.77 -5.90
N GLU A 30 4.41 3.88 -4.90
CA GLU A 30 5.68 3.34 -4.41
C GLU A 30 6.29 2.33 -5.39
N PHE A 31 5.46 1.53 -6.09
CA PHE A 31 5.92 0.62 -7.14
C PHE A 31 6.58 1.37 -8.30
N PHE A 32 5.99 2.48 -8.75
CA PHE A 32 6.57 3.33 -9.80
C PHE A 32 7.86 4.04 -9.37
N ARG A 33 8.02 4.36 -8.08
CA ARG A 33 9.28 4.92 -7.55
C ARG A 33 10.41 3.89 -7.56
N LEU A 34 10.13 2.65 -7.15
CA LEU A 34 11.11 1.55 -7.19
C LEU A 34 11.56 1.25 -8.62
N LEU A 35 10.62 1.22 -9.58
CA LEU A 35 10.95 1.03 -10.99
C LEU A 35 11.83 2.16 -11.55
N ARG A 36 11.59 3.41 -11.12
CA ARG A 36 12.40 4.57 -11.49
C ARG A 36 13.79 4.51 -10.87
N ALA A 37 13.92 4.08 -9.62
CA ALA A 37 15.19 3.90 -8.93
C ALA A 37 16.05 2.82 -9.63
N SER A 38 15.45 1.67 -9.99
CA SER A 38 16.14 0.61 -10.73
C SER A 38 16.63 1.08 -12.12
N ARG A 39 15.83 1.91 -12.83
CA ARG A 39 16.27 2.51 -14.11
C ARG A 39 17.43 3.49 -13.96
N MET A 40 17.53 4.20 -12.82
CA MET A 40 18.64 5.11 -12.56
C MET A 40 19.94 4.36 -12.26
N LEU A 41 19.87 3.28 -11.47
CA LEU A 41 21.02 2.41 -11.19
C LEU A 41 21.61 1.79 -12.48
N VAL A 42 20.75 1.34 -13.40
CA VAL A 42 21.18 0.79 -14.72
C VAL A 42 21.87 1.86 -15.58
N ARG A 43 21.50 3.13 -15.42
CA ARG A 43 22.05 4.24 -16.21
C ARG A 43 23.40 4.72 -15.67
N GLU A 44 23.67 4.58 -14.37
CA GLU A 44 24.97 4.91 -13.78
C GLU A 44 26.06 3.87 -14.13
N LEU A 45 25.71 2.57 -14.14
CA LEU A 45 26.59 1.49 -14.56
C LEU A 45 27.13 1.63 -16.00
N SER A 46 26.38 2.28 -16.89
CA SER A 46 26.77 2.48 -18.29
C SER A 46 27.74 3.65 -18.53
N THR A 47 28.11 4.44 -17.51
CA THR A 47 28.94 5.65 -17.69
C THR A 47 30.44 5.45 -17.44
N SER A 48 30.89 4.26 -17.03
CA SER A 48 32.29 4.02 -16.65
C SER A 48 33.15 3.29 -17.70
N VAL A 49 32.78 3.30 -18.97
CA VAL A 49 33.69 2.87 -20.04
C VAL A 49 34.52 4.08 -20.46
N LYS A 50 35.54 4.42 -19.65
CA LYS A 50 36.63 5.30 -20.09
C LYS A 50 37.39 4.54 -21.18
N THR A 51 37.07 4.85 -22.43
CA THR A 51 37.83 4.43 -23.60
C THR A 51 39.31 4.72 -23.33
N ILE A 52 40.14 3.69 -23.30
CA ILE A 52 41.60 3.79 -23.22
C ILE A 52 42.03 4.42 -24.55
N GLN A 53 42.02 5.74 -24.58
CA GLN A 53 42.50 6.53 -25.69
C GLN A 53 44.02 6.34 -25.68
N TYR A 54 44.51 5.48 -26.56
CA TYR A 54 45.94 5.38 -26.85
C TYR A 54 46.36 6.71 -27.47
N ASP A 55 46.69 7.68 -26.62
CA ASP A 55 47.36 8.90 -27.01
C ASP A 55 48.78 8.50 -27.40
N LEU A 56 48.89 8.01 -28.63
CA LEU A 56 50.13 7.89 -29.37
C LEU A 56 50.53 9.32 -29.78
N LYS A 57 50.74 10.18 -28.79
CA LYS A 57 51.42 11.45 -28.96
C LYS A 57 52.74 11.08 -29.62
N LYS A 58 52.89 11.50 -30.87
CA LYS A 58 54.07 11.41 -31.72
C LYS A 58 55.23 12.04 -30.94
N SER A 59 55.81 11.28 -30.01
CA SER A 59 56.95 11.69 -29.23
C SER A 59 58.08 11.84 -30.23
N ASP A 60 58.63 13.05 -30.31
CA ASP A 60 59.70 13.46 -31.19
C ASP A 60 60.66 12.30 -31.44
N ILE A 61 60.56 11.72 -32.64
CA ILE A 61 61.44 10.66 -33.10
C ILE A 61 62.79 11.34 -33.28
N THR A 62 63.59 11.35 -32.22
CA THR A 62 65.00 11.66 -32.32
C THR A 62 65.57 10.68 -33.34
N LYS A 63 65.87 11.19 -34.55
CA LYS A 63 66.48 10.43 -35.63
C LYS A 63 67.68 9.68 -35.04
N SER A 64 67.61 8.35 -35.07
CA SER A 64 68.69 7.48 -34.59
C SER A 64 70.01 7.89 -35.24
N GLY A 65 70.95 8.37 -34.42
CA GLY A 65 72.24 8.91 -34.85
C GLY A 65 73.26 7.87 -35.33
N ASN A 66 72.84 6.63 -35.58
CA ASN A 66 73.74 5.56 -36.06
C ASN A 66 73.46 5.21 -37.52
N ARG A 67 73.62 6.20 -38.41
CA ARG A 67 73.72 5.97 -39.86
C ARG A 67 75.09 5.40 -40.19
N LYS A 68 75.26 4.08 -40.08
CA LYS A 68 76.47 3.42 -40.60
C LYS A 68 76.27 3.12 -42.08
N LEU A 69 76.86 3.94 -42.94
CA LEU A 69 77.03 3.63 -44.35
C LEU A 69 78.26 2.73 -44.48
N PHE A 70 78.07 1.49 -44.91
CA PHE A 70 79.15 0.55 -45.24
C PHE A 70 79.60 0.71 -46.70
N PHE A 71 79.56 1.94 -47.20
CA PHE A 71 79.78 2.25 -48.61
C PHE A 71 81.17 2.85 -48.78
N ASP A 72 82.09 2.07 -49.37
CA ASP A 72 83.41 2.57 -49.73
C ASP A 72 83.36 3.25 -51.10
N THR A 73 83.22 4.57 -51.07
CA THR A 73 83.19 5.43 -52.26
C THR A 73 84.45 5.27 -53.11
N HIS A 74 85.61 5.07 -52.49
CA HIS A 74 86.89 5.03 -53.21
C HIS A 74 87.08 3.72 -53.98
N ALA A 75 86.78 2.59 -53.34
CA ALA A 75 86.83 1.28 -53.99
C ALA A 75 85.86 1.20 -55.19
N MET A 76 84.69 1.85 -55.09
CA MET A 76 83.71 1.89 -56.19
C MET A 76 84.18 2.74 -57.37
N VAL A 77 84.84 3.87 -57.11
CA VAL A 77 85.44 4.70 -58.17
C VAL A 77 86.55 3.92 -58.89
N GLN A 78 87.44 3.26 -58.14
CA GLN A 78 88.53 2.48 -58.71
C GLN A 78 88.00 1.32 -59.59
N LEU A 79 86.94 0.63 -59.16
CA LEU A 79 86.32 -0.45 -59.94
C LEU A 79 85.68 0.06 -61.25
N LEU A 80 85.11 1.26 -61.23
CA LEU A 80 84.55 1.89 -62.43
C LEU A 80 85.65 2.34 -63.40
N GLU A 81 86.77 2.85 -62.88
CA GLU A 81 87.94 3.18 -63.70
C GLU A 81 88.54 1.94 -64.37
N GLU A 82 88.68 0.83 -63.63
CA GLU A 82 89.11 -0.47 -64.16
C GLU A 82 88.16 -1.02 -65.24
N SER A 83 86.88 -0.63 -65.19
CA SER A 83 85.86 -1.00 -66.18
C SER A 83 85.83 -0.08 -67.41
N GLY A 84 86.75 0.90 -67.52
CA GLY A 84 86.91 1.78 -68.67
C GLY A 84 86.21 3.13 -68.58
N PHE A 85 85.72 3.53 -67.39
CA PHE A 85 85.16 4.87 -67.18
C PHE A 85 86.25 5.90 -66.86
N VAL A 86 86.04 7.14 -67.27
CA VAL A 86 86.90 8.26 -66.87
C VAL A 86 86.63 8.60 -65.40
N THR A 87 87.67 8.93 -64.62
CA THR A 87 87.59 9.27 -63.18
C THR A 87 86.42 10.19 -62.83
N GLN A 88 86.25 11.29 -63.58
CA GLN A 88 85.16 12.24 -63.36
C GLN A 88 83.77 11.62 -63.55
N GLN A 89 83.62 10.70 -64.51
CA GLN A 89 82.34 10.00 -64.73
C GLN A 89 82.08 8.99 -63.61
N ALA A 90 83.11 8.26 -63.18
CA ALA A 90 83.03 7.32 -62.05
C ALA A 90 82.62 8.03 -60.75
N GLU A 91 83.24 9.17 -60.42
CA GLU A 91 82.89 9.99 -59.25
C GLU A 91 81.44 10.47 -59.27
N VAL A 92 80.94 10.94 -60.43
CA VAL A 92 79.55 11.42 -60.56
C VAL A 92 78.56 10.28 -60.34
N ILE A 93 78.81 9.10 -60.90
CA ILE A 93 77.95 7.91 -60.72
C ILE A 93 77.93 7.48 -59.26
N VAL A 94 79.10 7.39 -58.62
CA VAL A 94 79.21 7.00 -57.21
C VAL A 94 78.55 8.03 -56.31
N ASN A 95 78.70 9.33 -56.59
CA ASN A 95 78.03 10.40 -55.83
C ASN A 95 76.50 10.33 -55.97
N MET A 96 75.96 10.05 -57.17
CA MET A 96 74.52 9.79 -57.33
C MET A 96 74.06 8.58 -56.52
N MET A 97 74.85 7.50 -56.51
CA MET A 97 74.52 6.29 -55.74
C MET A 97 74.52 6.54 -54.23
N VAL A 98 75.46 7.32 -53.72
CA VAL A 98 75.48 7.77 -52.32
C VAL A 98 74.24 8.62 -52.01
N ASN A 99 73.87 9.55 -52.89
CA ASN A 99 72.69 10.40 -52.68
C ASN A 99 71.37 9.60 -52.69
N ILE A 100 71.22 8.66 -53.62
CA ILE A 100 70.04 7.77 -53.67
C ILE A 100 70.01 6.88 -52.43
N THR A 101 71.15 6.30 -52.03
CA THR A 101 71.26 5.45 -50.84
C THR A 101 70.90 6.22 -49.58
N ASN A 102 71.40 7.45 -49.42
CA ASN A 102 71.05 8.31 -48.30
C ASN A 102 69.56 8.65 -48.29
N SER A 103 68.98 9.02 -49.44
CA SER A 103 67.55 9.29 -49.56
C SER A 103 66.69 8.07 -49.19
N ASN A 104 67.04 6.88 -49.67
CA ASN A 104 66.36 5.64 -49.33
C ASN A 104 66.49 5.31 -47.83
N MET A 105 67.69 5.47 -47.25
CA MET A 105 67.90 5.24 -45.82
C MET A 105 67.08 6.20 -44.97
N ASP A 106 66.92 7.47 -45.38
CA ASP A 106 66.08 8.45 -44.68
C ASP A 106 64.61 8.04 -44.64
N VAL A 107 64.08 7.51 -45.75
CA VAL A 107 62.72 6.99 -45.81
C VAL A 107 62.57 5.72 -44.97
N MET A 108 63.50 4.75 -45.12
CA MET A 108 63.43 3.48 -44.39
C MET A 108 63.54 3.68 -42.87
N TYR A 109 64.46 4.51 -42.39
CA TYR A 109 64.59 4.80 -40.96
C TYR A 109 63.51 5.75 -40.43
N GLY A 110 62.79 6.46 -41.31
CA GLY A 110 61.61 7.25 -40.94
C GLY A 110 60.42 6.37 -40.55
N ASP A 111 60.24 5.25 -41.25
CA ASP A 111 59.14 4.30 -41.02
C ASP A 111 59.50 3.18 -40.03
N MET A 112 60.79 2.92 -39.81
CA MET A 112 61.26 1.92 -38.84
C MET A 112 61.21 2.43 -37.40
N ALA A 113 60.68 1.60 -36.50
CA ALA A 113 60.79 1.82 -35.06
C ALA A 113 62.16 1.36 -34.53
N THR A 114 62.77 2.16 -33.67
CA THR A 114 64.02 1.78 -33.00
C THR A 114 63.74 0.77 -31.88
N LYS A 115 64.70 -0.14 -31.60
CA LYS A 115 64.57 -1.11 -30.49
C LYS A 115 64.28 -0.42 -29.15
N THR A 116 64.97 0.68 -28.87
CA THR A 116 64.76 1.50 -27.67
C THR A 116 63.34 2.06 -27.60
N GLN A 117 62.77 2.51 -28.71
CA GLN A 117 61.39 3.00 -28.76
C GLN A 117 60.37 1.88 -28.53
N GLN A 118 60.61 0.69 -29.07
CA GLN A 118 59.77 -0.48 -28.81
C GLN A 118 59.81 -0.88 -27.33
N GLU A 119 60.98 -0.83 -26.69
CA GLU A 119 61.13 -1.10 -25.25
C GLU A 119 60.40 -0.07 -24.39
N ILE A 120 60.49 1.22 -24.71
CA ILE A 120 59.74 2.29 -24.01
C ILE A 120 58.23 2.08 -24.16
N MET A 121 57.77 1.76 -25.37
CA MET A 121 56.35 1.49 -25.62
C MET A 121 55.89 0.27 -24.83
N LEU A 122 56.69 -0.80 -24.80
CA LEU A 122 56.39 -2.01 -24.04
C LEU A 122 56.30 -1.71 -22.54
N GLN A 123 57.25 -0.96 -21.97
CA GLN A 123 57.22 -0.55 -20.56
C GLN A 123 55.97 0.28 -20.23
N LYS A 124 55.57 1.19 -21.14
CA LYS A 124 54.33 1.96 -20.98
C LYS A 124 53.09 1.06 -20.96
N VAL A 125 52.99 0.12 -21.89
CA VAL A 125 51.88 -0.86 -21.91
C VAL A 125 51.87 -1.71 -20.65
N MET A 126 53.03 -2.20 -20.19
CA MET A 126 53.15 -2.96 -18.95
C MET A 126 52.73 -2.15 -17.72
N SER A 127 53.10 -0.87 -17.66
CA SER A 127 52.65 0.04 -16.60
C SER A 127 51.13 0.22 -16.59
N HIS A 128 50.50 0.36 -17.76
CA HIS A 128 49.04 0.47 -17.85
C HIS A 128 48.35 -0.82 -17.41
N ILE A 129 48.87 -1.98 -17.82
CA ILE A 129 48.35 -3.28 -17.39
C ILE A 129 48.45 -3.43 -15.87
N ALA A 130 49.58 -3.03 -15.27
CA ALA A 130 49.77 -3.06 -13.82
C ALA A 130 48.78 -2.15 -13.08
N ALA A 131 48.49 -0.97 -13.61
CA ALA A 131 47.49 -0.06 -13.05
C ALA A 131 46.07 -0.67 -13.10
N VAL A 132 45.65 -1.17 -14.27
CA VAL A 132 44.34 -1.83 -14.43
C VAL A 132 44.20 -3.03 -13.50
N LYS A 133 45.26 -3.84 -13.34
CA LYS A 133 45.27 -4.97 -12.40
C LYS A 133 45.09 -4.52 -10.95
N LYS A 134 45.74 -3.41 -10.54
CA LYS A 134 45.57 -2.84 -9.20
C LYS A 134 44.12 -2.42 -8.97
N ASP A 135 43.52 -1.74 -9.93
CA ASP A 135 42.14 -1.26 -9.84
C ASP A 135 41.15 -2.43 -9.79
N MET A 136 41.36 -3.48 -10.58
CA MET A 136 40.59 -4.72 -10.51
C MET A 136 40.64 -5.37 -9.13
N ILE A 137 41.82 -5.50 -8.53
CA ILE A 137 41.98 -6.07 -7.19
C ILE A 137 41.28 -5.21 -6.12
N ILE A 138 41.34 -3.88 -6.24
CA ILE A 138 40.65 -2.96 -5.32
C ILE A 138 39.14 -3.13 -5.46
N LEU A 139 38.62 -3.21 -6.69
CA LEU A 139 37.21 -3.42 -6.96
C LEU A 139 36.72 -4.76 -6.37
N GLU A 140 37.44 -5.85 -6.64
CA GLU A 140 37.11 -7.19 -6.16
C GLU A 140 37.21 -7.34 -4.64
N LYS A 141 38.18 -6.68 -3.99
CA LYS A 141 38.38 -6.85 -2.55
C LYS A 141 37.64 -5.82 -1.71
N SER A 142 37.63 -4.56 -2.12
CA SER A 142 37.08 -3.47 -1.31
C SER A 142 35.59 -3.30 -1.59
N GLU A 143 35.22 -3.05 -2.84
CA GLU A 143 33.85 -2.69 -3.19
C GLU A 143 32.91 -3.90 -3.13
N PHE A 144 33.34 -5.05 -3.64
CA PHE A 144 32.53 -6.26 -3.56
C PHE A 144 32.30 -6.73 -2.12
N SER A 145 33.33 -6.65 -1.25
CA SER A 145 33.18 -6.99 0.17
C SER A 145 32.27 -6.02 0.90
N ALA A 146 32.37 -4.71 0.61
CA ALA A 146 31.47 -3.71 1.18
C ALA A 146 30.01 -3.96 0.75
N LEU A 147 29.80 -4.26 -0.54
CA LEU A 147 28.48 -4.52 -1.09
C LEU A 147 27.87 -5.82 -0.52
N LEU A 148 28.68 -6.87 -0.33
CA LEU A 148 28.24 -8.09 0.37
C LEU A 148 27.83 -7.81 1.82
N ALA A 149 28.64 -7.03 2.55
CA ALA A 149 28.33 -6.66 3.93
C ALA A 149 27.05 -5.83 4.03
N GLU A 150 26.85 -4.87 3.12
CA GLU A 150 25.63 -4.09 3.03
C GLU A 150 24.41 -4.95 2.67
N ASN A 151 24.57 -5.90 1.75
CA ASN A 151 23.50 -6.82 1.37
C ASN A 151 23.05 -7.71 2.54
N GLU A 152 23.99 -8.30 3.27
CA GLU A 152 23.66 -9.09 4.47
C GLU A 152 23.06 -8.22 5.58
N LYS A 153 23.52 -6.98 5.75
CA LYS A 153 22.90 -6.02 6.68
C LYS A 153 21.45 -5.75 6.32
N ILE A 154 21.17 -5.40 5.05
CA ILE A 154 19.80 -5.13 4.56
C ILE A 154 18.90 -6.36 4.77
N LYS A 155 19.41 -7.57 4.52
CA LYS A 155 18.69 -8.82 4.72
C LYS A 155 18.32 -9.06 6.19
N VAL A 156 19.22 -8.75 7.12
CA VAL A 156 18.96 -8.81 8.57
C VAL A 156 17.89 -7.78 8.97
N GLU A 157 18.03 -6.53 8.55
CA GLU A 157 17.06 -5.47 8.83
C GLU A 157 15.67 -5.80 8.29
N LEU A 158 15.58 -6.36 7.08
CA LEU A 158 14.33 -6.82 6.48
C LEU A 158 13.69 -7.93 7.30
N SER A 159 14.49 -8.92 7.74
CA SER A 159 14.01 -9.99 8.61
C SER A 159 13.45 -9.46 9.94
N GLN A 160 14.16 -8.53 10.57
CA GLN A 160 13.71 -7.87 11.80
C GLN A 160 12.42 -7.08 11.59
N LEU A 161 12.32 -6.31 10.50
CA LEU A 161 11.13 -5.54 10.17
C LEU A 161 9.92 -6.44 9.93
N ARG A 162 10.12 -7.60 9.29
CA ARG A 162 9.08 -8.60 9.09
C ARG A 162 8.56 -9.17 10.40
N ILE A 163 9.46 -9.46 11.34
CA ILE A 163 9.09 -9.95 12.68
C ILE A 163 8.31 -8.87 13.43
N GLN A 164 8.80 -7.63 13.47
CA GLN A 164 8.13 -6.51 14.13
C GLN A 164 6.73 -6.24 13.53
N LEU A 165 6.60 -6.27 12.20
CA LEU A 165 5.32 -6.07 11.54
C LEU A 165 4.32 -7.17 11.91
N THR A 166 4.79 -8.43 11.96
CA THR A 166 3.95 -9.56 12.34
C THR A 166 3.49 -9.43 13.79
N ASP A 167 4.37 -9.03 14.70
CA ASP A 167 4.04 -8.77 16.11
C ASP A 167 3.02 -7.65 16.26
N VAL A 168 3.24 -6.50 15.59
CA VAL A 168 2.30 -5.38 15.62
C VAL A 168 0.92 -5.76 15.07
N ILE A 169 0.87 -6.53 13.97
CA ILE A 169 -0.40 -7.02 13.41
C ILE A 169 -1.11 -7.94 14.40
N ASN A 170 -0.39 -8.86 15.04
CA ASN A 170 -0.96 -9.80 15.99
C ASN A 170 -1.46 -9.08 17.25
N LYS A 171 -0.69 -8.14 17.77
CA LYS A 171 -1.09 -7.30 18.90
C LYS A 171 -2.35 -6.51 18.59
N ARG A 172 -2.38 -5.80 17.46
CA ARG A 172 -3.56 -5.03 17.03
C ARG A 172 -4.78 -5.90 16.79
N ARG A 173 -4.60 -7.12 16.29
CA ARG A 173 -5.67 -8.11 16.14
C ARG A 173 -6.20 -8.55 17.51
N ALA A 174 -5.32 -8.85 18.45
CA ALA A 174 -5.72 -9.25 19.81
C ALA A 174 -6.50 -8.12 20.51
N ASP A 175 -6.00 -6.89 20.43
CA ASP A 175 -6.67 -5.70 20.96
C ASP A 175 -8.08 -5.54 20.37
N ALA A 176 -8.22 -5.65 19.03
CA ALA A 176 -9.52 -5.53 18.37
C ALA A 176 -10.52 -6.64 18.77
N ILE A 177 -10.04 -7.87 18.99
CA ILE A 177 -10.88 -8.97 19.47
C ILE A 177 -11.34 -8.71 20.91
N LEU A 178 -10.45 -8.20 21.76
CA LEU A 178 -10.79 -7.84 23.13
C LEU A 178 -11.82 -6.71 23.17
N ASP A 179 -11.63 -5.65 22.39
CA ASP A 179 -12.57 -4.54 22.27
C ASP A 179 -13.95 -5.02 21.83
N LEU A 180 -14.01 -5.85 20.79
CA LEU A 180 -15.26 -6.44 20.32
C LEU A 180 -15.93 -7.29 21.40
N ASN A 181 -15.17 -8.08 22.14
CA ASN A 181 -15.70 -8.91 23.21
C ASN A 181 -16.26 -8.07 24.36
N VAL A 182 -15.58 -6.98 24.73
CA VAL A 182 -16.05 -6.01 25.73
C VAL A 182 -17.35 -5.36 25.26
N GLU A 183 -17.39 -4.86 24.02
CA GLU A 183 -18.59 -4.24 23.45
C GLU A 183 -19.76 -5.24 23.36
N LYS A 184 -19.49 -6.47 22.92
CA LYS A 184 -20.50 -7.55 22.89
C LYS A 184 -21.05 -7.87 24.28
N SER A 185 -20.20 -7.85 25.30
CA SER A 185 -20.63 -8.04 26.70
C SER A 185 -21.50 -6.87 27.17
N CYS A 186 -21.10 -5.64 26.86
CA CYS A 186 -21.86 -4.43 27.16
C CYS A 186 -23.27 -4.47 26.54
N VAL A 187 -23.35 -4.84 25.25
CA VAL A 187 -24.62 -4.99 24.54
C VAL A 187 -25.52 -6.02 25.22
N LYS A 188 -24.96 -7.18 25.62
CA LYS A 188 -25.74 -8.20 26.35
C LYS A 188 -26.30 -7.68 27.67
N VAL A 189 -25.51 -6.94 28.44
CA VAL A 189 -25.95 -6.34 29.71
C VAL A 189 -27.09 -5.34 29.46
N LEU A 190 -26.95 -4.48 28.44
CA LEU A 190 -27.97 -3.51 28.09
C LEU A 190 -29.27 -4.17 27.62
N THR A 191 -29.18 -5.23 26.80
CA THR A 191 -30.35 -6.01 26.39
C THR A 191 -31.03 -6.66 27.58
N ALA A 192 -30.28 -7.27 28.50
CA ALA A 192 -30.85 -7.86 29.71
C ALA A 192 -31.55 -6.84 30.62
N ASP A 193 -30.99 -5.63 30.76
CA ASP A 193 -31.63 -4.53 31.48
C ASP A 193 -32.93 -4.08 30.81
N PHE A 194 -32.93 -3.98 29.47
CA PHE A 194 -34.13 -3.66 28.70
C PHE A 194 -35.22 -4.71 28.87
N ASP A 195 -34.88 -6.00 28.76
CA ASP A 195 -35.82 -7.11 28.95
C ASP A 195 -36.39 -7.11 30.37
N ARG A 196 -35.56 -6.83 31.37
CA ARG A 196 -36.00 -6.71 32.77
C ARG A 196 -37.01 -5.57 32.94
N LYS A 197 -36.74 -4.39 32.36
CA LYS A 197 -37.67 -3.25 32.39
C LYS A 197 -38.97 -3.57 31.67
N LEU A 198 -38.90 -4.22 30.51
CA LEU A 198 -40.08 -4.63 29.75
C LEU A 198 -40.96 -5.59 30.55
N ILE A 199 -40.36 -6.58 31.22
CA ILE A 199 -41.09 -7.49 32.11
C ILE A 199 -41.68 -6.73 33.30
N GLY A 200 -40.94 -5.81 33.90
CA GLY A 200 -41.43 -4.95 34.99
C GLY A 200 -42.68 -4.17 34.59
N THR A 201 -42.62 -3.41 33.49
CA THR A 201 -43.77 -2.65 32.98
C THR A 201 -44.94 -3.55 32.60
N ARG A 202 -44.69 -4.75 32.05
CA ARG A 202 -45.74 -5.71 31.75
C ARG A 202 -46.44 -6.21 33.03
N ASN A 203 -45.67 -6.49 34.08
CA ASN A 203 -46.23 -6.94 35.36
C ASN A 203 -47.06 -5.84 36.02
N GLU A 204 -46.58 -4.59 36.03
CA GLU A 204 -47.34 -3.44 36.52
C GLU A 204 -48.67 -3.26 35.76
N LEU A 205 -48.68 -3.42 34.43
CA LEU A 205 -49.91 -3.39 33.64
C LEU A 205 -50.89 -4.51 34.00
N ILE A 206 -50.40 -5.72 34.25
CA ILE A 206 -51.24 -6.86 34.66
C ILE A 206 -51.83 -6.59 36.05
N GLU A 207 -51.04 -6.07 36.98
CA GLU A 207 -51.48 -5.73 38.33
C GLU A 207 -52.58 -4.67 38.27
N MET A 208 -52.36 -3.56 37.57
CA MET A 208 -53.39 -2.52 37.36
C MET A 208 -54.66 -3.06 36.71
N HIS A 209 -54.53 -3.94 35.71
CA HIS A 209 -55.69 -4.57 35.07
C HIS A 209 -56.44 -5.48 36.06
N SER A 210 -55.73 -6.22 36.90
CA SER A 210 -56.35 -7.09 37.91
C SER A 210 -57.08 -6.28 38.99
N GLU A 211 -56.52 -5.14 39.42
CA GLU A 211 -57.17 -4.21 40.32
C GLU A 211 -58.42 -3.61 39.69
N GLN A 212 -58.31 -3.14 38.45
CA GLN A 212 -59.44 -2.60 37.69
C GLN A 212 -60.56 -3.64 37.54
N ASP A 213 -60.23 -4.88 37.19
CA ASP A 213 -61.21 -5.96 37.05
C ASP A 213 -61.90 -6.29 38.38
N ARG A 214 -61.15 -6.27 39.50
CA ARG A 214 -61.72 -6.39 40.85
C ARG A 214 -62.67 -5.23 41.18
N HIS A 215 -62.31 -4.01 40.81
CA HIS A 215 -63.19 -2.85 41.00
C HIS A 215 -64.45 -2.95 40.14
N MET A 216 -64.32 -3.37 38.87
CA MET A 216 -65.44 -3.55 37.94
C MET A 216 -66.40 -4.65 38.40
N THR A 217 -65.88 -5.80 38.82
CA THR A 217 -66.68 -6.90 39.37
C THR A 217 -67.43 -6.48 40.64
N GLN A 218 -66.77 -5.74 41.55
CA GLN A 218 -67.43 -5.19 42.73
C GLN A 218 -68.56 -4.22 42.37
N THR A 219 -68.35 -3.32 41.40
CA THR A 219 -69.40 -2.40 40.94
C THR A 219 -70.55 -3.14 40.26
N ASN A 220 -70.26 -4.16 39.45
CA ASN A 220 -71.29 -4.97 38.80
C ASN A 220 -72.16 -5.69 39.84
N MET A 221 -71.55 -6.29 40.87
CA MET A 221 -72.31 -6.94 41.96
C MET A 221 -73.20 -5.95 42.73
N LYS A 222 -72.75 -4.70 42.92
CA LYS A 222 -73.59 -3.64 43.51
C LYS A 222 -74.76 -3.29 42.60
N ILE A 223 -74.51 -3.11 41.30
CA ILE A 223 -75.57 -2.83 40.32
C ILE A 223 -76.60 -3.96 40.32
N ASP A 224 -76.17 -5.23 40.30
CA ASP A 224 -77.09 -6.37 40.33
C ASP A 224 -77.95 -6.40 41.59
N THR A 225 -77.35 -6.07 42.75
CA THR A 225 -78.06 -5.98 44.02
C THR A 225 -79.08 -4.83 44.02
N GLU A 226 -78.70 -3.65 43.52
CA GLU A 226 -79.60 -2.51 43.39
C GLU A 226 -80.74 -2.79 42.40
N VAL A 227 -80.44 -3.41 41.25
CA VAL A 227 -81.46 -3.82 40.24
C VAL A 227 -82.44 -4.84 40.84
N ALA A 228 -81.95 -5.84 41.58
CA ALA A 228 -82.81 -6.78 42.28
C ALA A 228 -83.67 -6.06 43.34
N GLY A 229 -83.08 -5.15 44.11
CA GLY A 229 -83.79 -4.30 45.07
C GLY A 229 -84.90 -3.47 44.43
N LEU A 230 -84.57 -2.72 43.37
CA LEU A 230 -85.55 -1.94 42.60
C LEU A 230 -86.66 -2.84 42.02
N LYS A 231 -86.32 -4.04 41.53
CA LYS A 231 -87.33 -5.00 41.05
C LYS A 231 -88.29 -5.44 42.16
N THR A 232 -87.78 -5.76 43.35
CA THR A 232 -88.65 -6.12 44.50
C THR A 232 -89.53 -4.95 44.93
N MET A 233 -89.00 -3.72 44.94
CA MET A 233 -89.76 -2.51 45.24
C MET A 233 -90.83 -2.23 44.17
N LEU A 234 -90.53 -2.49 42.90
CA LEU A 234 -91.50 -2.37 41.81
C LEU A 234 -92.62 -3.42 41.95
N GLU A 235 -92.27 -4.67 42.27
CA GLU A 235 -93.24 -5.74 42.51
C GLU A 235 -94.13 -5.44 43.72
N SER A 236 -93.57 -4.93 44.81
CA SER A 236 -94.36 -4.51 45.98
C SER A 236 -95.29 -3.34 45.64
N HIS A 237 -94.80 -2.31 44.93
CA HIS A 237 -95.62 -1.18 44.49
C HIS A 237 -96.77 -1.62 43.56
N LYS A 238 -96.53 -2.59 42.66
CA LYS A 238 -97.58 -3.19 41.83
C LYS A 238 -98.64 -3.90 42.67
N LEU A 239 -98.21 -4.69 43.66
CA LEU A 239 -99.14 -5.37 44.58
C LEU A 239 -99.95 -4.38 45.41
N ASP A 240 -99.34 -3.32 45.90
CA ASP A 240 -100.04 -2.28 46.66
C ASP A 240 -101.04 -1.52 45.79
N THR A 241 -100.66 -1.17 44.55
CA THR A 241 -101.59 -0.58 43.57
C THR A 241 -102.80 -1.48 43.32
N ILE A 242 -102.59 -2.79 43.16
CA ILE A 242 -103.68 -3.78 43.01
C ILE A 242 -104.57 -3.82 44.25
N LYS A 243 -103.99 -3.81 45.46
CA LYS A 243 -104.76 -3.77 46.73
C LYS A 243 -105.59 -2.49 46.84
N TYR A 244 -105.00 -1.33 46.58
CA TYR A 244 -105.71 -0.04 46.62
C TYR A 244 -106.83 0.01 45.56
N LEU A 245 -106.60 -0.52 44.36
CA LEU A 245 -107.62 -0.63 43.32
C LEU A 245 -108.77 -1.54 43.77
N ALA A 246 -108.47 -2.73 44.28
CA ALA A 246 -109.48 -3.67 44.79
C ALA A 246 -110.28 -3.04 45.95
N GLY A 247 -109.61 -2.36 46.87
CA GLY A 247 -110.24 -1.62 47.96
C GLY A 247 -111.17 -0.52 47.45
N SER A 248 -110.74 0.28 46.46
CA SER A 248 -111.56 1.35 45.88
C SER A 248 -112.79 0.82 45.11
N VAL A 249 -112.66 -0.31 44.40
CA VAL A 249 -113.80 -0.92 43.71
C VAL A 249 -114.76 -1.52 44.72
N PHE A 250 -114.26 -2.15 45.78
CA PHE A 250 -115.08 -2.71 46.85
C PHE A 250 -115.82 -1.63 47.65
N THR A 251 -115.18 -0.49 47.95
CA THR A 251 -115.84 0.64 48.61
C THR A 251 -116.88 1.28 47.69
N CYS A 252 -116.60 1.43 46.40
CA CYS A 252 -117.57 1.90 45.41
C CYS A 252 -118.79 0.97 45.34
N LEU A 253 -118.57 -0.35 45.26
CA LEU A 253 -119.64 -1.36 45.30
C LEU A 253 -120.43 -1.30 46.61
N THR A 254 -119.76 -1.12 47.75
CA THR A 254 -120.40 -0.99 49.06
C THR A 254 -121.29 0.26 49.13
N VAL A 255 -120.82 1.39 48.58
CA VAL A 255 -121.62 2.62 48.48
C VAL A 255 -122.84 2.41 47.58
N ILE A 256 -122.67 1.78 46.41
CA ILE A 256 -123.78 1.45 45.50
C ILE A 256 -124.81 0.55 46.20
N LEU A 257 -124.37 -0.51 46.90
CA LEU A 257 -125.25 -1.40 47.66
C LEU A 257 -125.92 -0.68 48.84
N GLY A 258 -125.21 0.22 49.52
CA GLY A 258 -125.76 1.07 50.58
C GLY A 258 -126.86 2.00 50.07
N PHE A 259 -126.66 2.63 48.91
CA PHE A 259 -127.71 3.42 48.23
C PHE A 259 -128.88 2.55 47.80
N TYR A 260 -128.63 1.35 47.27
CA TYR A 260 -129.69 0.41 46.88
C TYR A 260 -130.56 -0.01 48.08
N ARG A 261 -129.97 -0.13 49.27
CA ARG A 261 -130.66 -0.50 50.53
C ARG A 261 -131.55 0.62 51.11
N ILE A 262 -131.30 1.88 50.77
CA ILE A 262 -132.11 3.05 51.20
C ILE A 262 -133.24 3.37 50.21
N TRP A 263 -133.17 2.85 48.99
CA TRP A 263 -134.18 3.04 47.92
C TRP A 263 -135.25 1.93 47.87
N MET A 264 -135.10 0.86 48.66
CA MET A 264 -136.14 -0.16 48.91
C MET A 264 -136.81 0.10 50.26
#